data_AF-A0A925HGK5-F1
#
_entry.id   AF-A0A925HGK5-F1
#
_cell.length_a   1.000
_cell.length_b   1.000
_cell.length_c   1.000
_cell.angle_alpha   90.00
_cell.angle_beta   90.00
_cell.angle_gamma   90.00
#
_symmetry.space_group_name_H-M   'P 1'
#
loop_
_entity.id
_entity.type
_entity.pdbx_description
1 polymer ?
#
loop_
_entity_poly.entity_id
_entity_poly.type
_entity_poly.pdbx_seq_one_letter_code
_entity_poly.pdbx_strand_id
1 'polypeptide(L)'
;MSSEPPVRPKARPFLSPDFVRAMLAGHSALGLAFAALIYVVCISGAMSVFLFELQRWEQPNAPRVAHTPAPDAITAAVRAGYAQAREDNAAHDLFVAGPLRVPQRFTVSYHDHETGNEGEWLADENGRLVMRMSAPWSEFIAELHMQLHLPRTWGLYLVGLTGVALFSSLISGLLSHPRIFKDAFALRWGGSRRLQEADLHNRLSVWGLPFHVVVSVTGALLGLSSLIVGVLALAAYDGDRAKAVGVLFGPGPGADESTATIPDVAAMIANVKGRAPDAEFSNLFVQHIGTAGQVVQMGMRAPGRIAFSSTYHFSGDGKLLVDPATAQRGAGQWILGALQPLHFGWFGGMPIKVLYGVLGLALAIVTHSGVVIWLERRRAQGRPAPKWEKVWAVVGWSQPLAFGTTAIVALLYGANFLVATYLATILMSGVLALFTSDGVATARALRMLSALALLAAVGTHLHIWWGQITDPMAWYVDVAVVLAAAVLAAPLLMGRGYPRPAVASP
;
A
#
# COMPACT_ATOMS: atom_id res chain seq x y z
N MET A 1 -49.11 27.70 46.29
CA MET A 1 -48.15 28.12 45.26
C MET A 1 -47.15 27.00 45.07
N SER A 2 -47.41 26.09 44.12
CA SER A 2 -46.49 25.03 43.73
C SER A 2 -45.56 25.56 42.63
N SER A 3 -44.31 25.84 42.98
CA SER A 3 -43.28 26.25 42.02
C SER A 3 -42.86 25.03 41.19
N GLU A 4 -43.29 24.97 39.93
CA GLU A 4 -42.71 24.03 38.96
C GLU A 4 -41.19 24.27 38.84
N PRO A 5 -40.39 23.20 38.77
CA PRO A 5 -38.95 23.35 38.58
C PRO A 5 -38.66 23.95 37.19
N PRO A 6 -37.66 24.84 37.06
CA PRO A 6 -37.36 25.47 35.79
C PRO A 6 -36.94 24.43 34.75
N VAL A 7 -37.70 24.34 33.67
CA VAL A 7 -37.37 23.53 32.49
C VAL A 7 -36.06 24.04 31.92
N ARG A 8 -34.96 23.30 32.15
CA ARG A 8 -33.67 23.63 31.54
C ARG A 8 -33.85 23.66 30.01
N PRO A 9 -33.49 24.77 29.33
CA PRO A 9 -33.61 24.84 27.88
C PRO A 9 -32.77 23.72 27.26
N LYS A 10 -33.39 22.91 26.39
CA LYS A 10 -32.67 21.89 25.62
C LYS A 10 -31.58 22.59 24.82
N ALA A 11 -30.33 22.32 25.16
CA ALA A 11 -29.18 22.87 24.46
C ALA A 11 -29.34 22.64 22.95
N ARG A 12 -29.22 23.71 22.16
CA ARG A 12 -29.26 23.59 20.69
C ARG A 12 -28.14 22.65 20.24
N PRO A 13 -28.41 21.70 19.34
CA PRO A 13 -27.37 20.83 18.83
C PRO A 13 -26.29 21.65 18.12
N PHE A 14 -25.03 21.25 18.29
CA PHE A 14 -23.86 21.93 17.72
C PHE A 14 -23.92 22.05 16.18
N LEU A 15 -24.54 21.07 15.51
CA LEU A 15 -24.78 21.06 14.07
C LEU A 15 -26.29 21.07 13.77
N SER A 16 -26.70 21.76 12.71
CA SER A 16 -28.11 21.79 12.30
C SER A 16 -28.54 20.42 11.73
N PRO A 17 -29.81 20.01 11.92
CA PRO A 17 -30.32 18.77 11.36
C PRO A 17 -30.22 18.69 9.83
N ASP A 18 -30.40 19.82 9.13
CA ASP A 18 -30.24 19.89 7.67
C ASP A 18 -28.80 19.63 7.23
N PHE A 19 -27.83 20.23 7.92
CA PHE A 19 -26.42 20.00 7.65
C PHE A 19 -26.03 18.53 7.86
N VAL A 20 -26.48 17.92 8.96
CA VAL A 20 -26.24 16.49 9.23
C VAL A 20 -26.87 15.60 8.15
N ARG A 21 -28.08 15.91 7.69
CA ARG A 21 -28.73 15.20 6.57
C ARG A 21 -27.94 15.33 5.27
N ALA A 22 -27.46 16.52 4.95
CA ALA A 22 -26.66 16.77 3.75
C ALA A 22 -25.32 16.00 3.79
N MET A 23 -24.63 16.01 4.94
CA MET A 23 -23.39 15.26 5.13
C MET A 23 -23.62 13.75 5.03
N LEU A 24 -24.70 13.22 5.61
CA LEU A 24 -25.05 11.81 5.48
C LEU A 24 -25.36 11.42 4.03
N ALA A 25 -26.05 12.30 3.28
CA ALA A 25 -26.32 12.09 1.87
C ALA A 25 -25.03 12.08 1.04
N GLY A 26 -24.12 13.03 1.29
CA GLY A 26 -22.81 13.10 0.65
C GLY A 26 -21.95 11.87 0.95
N HIS A 27 -21.86 11.45 2.21
CA HIS A 27 -21.15 10.25 2.63
C HIS A 27 -21.68 9.00 1.92
N SER A 28 -23.02 8.82 1.90
CA SER A 28 -23.64 7.68 1.22
C SER A 28 -23.44 7.71 -0.30
N ALA A 29 -23.45 8.89 -0.92
CA ALA A 29 -23.30 9.04 -2.37
C ALA A 29 -21.86 8.76 -2.80
N LEU A 30 -20.87 9.41 -2.17
CA LEU A 30 -19.45 9.20 -2.43
C LEU A 30 -19.04 7.77 -2.13
N GLY A 31 -19.43 7.26 -0.96
CA GLY A 31 -19.13 5.90 -0.52
C GLY A 31 -19.63 4.86 -1.51
N LEU A 32 -20.85 5.01 -2.03
CA LEU A 32 -21.41 4.05 -3.00
C LEU A 32 -20.82 4.21 -4.41
N ALA A 33 -20.58 5.44 -4.87
CA ALA A 33 -20.03 5.71 -6.20
C ALA A 33 -18.63 5.13 -6.40
N PHE A 34 -17.80 5.16 -5.34
CA PHE A 34 -16.41 4.70 -5.38
C PHE A 34 -16.18 3.40 -4.62
N ALA A 35 -17.22 2.73 -4.10
CA ALA A 35 -17.08 1.60 -3.16
C ALA A 35 -16.19 0.47 -3.70
N ALA A 36 -16.42 0.05 -4.94
CA ALA A 36 -15.68 -1.06 -5.55
C ALA A 36 -14.19 -0.72 -5.68
N LEU A 37 -13.89 0.51 -6.11
CA LEU A 37 -12.53 0.98 -6.30
C LEU A 37 -11.80 1.17 -4.97
N ILE A 38 -12.44 1.83 -4.01
CA ILE A 38 -11.91 1.98 -2.64
C ILE A 38 -11.64 0.59 -2.04
N TYR A 39 -12.56 -0.36 -2.20
CA TYR A 39 -12.40 -1.71 -1.67
C TYR A 39 -11.18 -2.43 -2.25
N VAL A 40 -11.03 -2.43 -3.58
CA VAL A 40 -9.87 -3.04 -4.26
C VAL A 40 -8.56 -2.39 -3.80
N VAL A 41 -8.50 -1.06 -3.75
CA VAL A 41 -7.30 -0.32 -3.30
C VAL A 41 -6.99 -0.60 -1.83
N CYS A 42 -8.00 -0.70 -0.96
CA CYS A 42 -7.80 -0.97 0.46
C CYS A 42 -7.30 -2.40 0.71
N ILE A 43 -7.88 -3.40 0.03
CA ILE A 43 -7.47 -4.80 0.23
C ILE A 43 -6.08 -5.07 -0.36
N SER A 44 -5.77 -4.54 -1.55
CA SER A 44 -4.41 -4.62 -2.11
C SER A 44 -3.41 -3.83 -1.27
N GLY A 45 -3.79 -2.65 -0.77
CA GLY A 45 -2.96 -1.84 0.11
C GLY A 45 -2.63 -2.54 1.44
N ALA A 46 -3.61 -3.21 2.05
CA ALA A 46 -3.39 -3.99 3.27
C ALA A 46 -2.40 -5.14 3.06
N MET A 47 -2.36 -5.73 1.86
CA MET A 47 -1.35 -6.73 1.48
C MET A 47 0.02 -6.08 1.22
N SER A 48 0.06 -4.95 0.52
CA SER A 48 1.29 -4.21 0.19
C SER A 48 2.05 -3.70 1.42
N VAL A 49 1.41 -3.57 2.60
CA VAL A 49 2.12 -3.32 3.87
C VAL A 49 3.18 -4.39 4.15
N PHE A 50 2.93 -5.63 3.72
CA PHE A 50 3.80 -6.80 3.88
C PHE A 50 4.62 -7.11 2.63
N LEU A 51 4.78 -6.17 1.69
CA LEU A 51 5.45 -6.40 0.40
C LEU A 51 6.80 -7.11 0.56
N PHE A 52 7.65 -6.62 1.47
CA PHE A 52 8.96 -7.21 1.74
C PHE A 52 8.90 -8.63 2.31
N GLU A 53 7.89 -8.95 3.11
CA GLU A 53 7.66 -10.31 3.62
C GLU A 53 7.17 -11.24 2.51
N LEU A 54 6.31 -10.75 1.61
CA LEU A 54 5.83 -11.49 0.44
C LEU A 54 6.97 -11.77 -0.55
N GLN A 55 7.85 -10.80 -0.81
CA GLN A 55 9.06 -10.99 -1.63
C GLN A 55 10.00 -12.06 -1.04
N ARG A 56 10.09 -12.13 0.29
CA ARG A 56 10.84 -13.17 1.01
C ARG A 56 10.18 -14.54 0.94
N TRP A 57 8.85 -14.57 0.86
CA TRP A 57 8.09 -15.79 0.61
C TRP A 57 8.28 -16.28 -0.83
N GLU A 58 8.32 -15.39 -1.83
CA GLU A 58 8.54 -15.78 -3.24
C GLU A 58 9.96 -16.25 -3.54
N GLN A 59 10.97 -15.70 -2.86
CA GLN A 59 12.38 -16.14 -2.97
C GLN A 59 12.95 -16.53 -1.59
N PRO A 60 12.54 -17.67 -1.01
CA PRO A 60 12.90 -18.04 0.35
C PRO A 60 14.32 -18.61 0.49
N ASN A 61 14.99 -18.87 -0.63
CA ASN A 61 16.39 -19.31 -0.71
C ASN A 61 17.38 -18.14 -0.94
N ALA A 62 16.87 -16.91 -1.04
CA ALA A 62 17.69 -15.74 -1.26
C ALA A 62 18.62 -15.44 -0.07
N PRO A 63 19.86 -14.98 -0.31
CA PRO A 63 20.79 -14.61 0.75
C PRO A 63 20.24 -13.44 1.57
N ARG A 64 20.46 -13.51 2.89
CA ARG A 64 20.08 -12.47 3.83
C ARG A 64 21.32 -11.74 4.28
N VAL A 65 21.26 -10.41 4.27
CA VAL A 65 22.31 -9.54 4.78
C VAL A 65 21.76 -8.90 6.05
N ALA A 66 22.25 -9.32 7.22
CA ALA A 66 21.65 -8.92 8.50
C ALA A 66 22.15 -7.56 9.02
N HIS A 67 23.31 -7.12 8.53
CA HIS A 67 24.01 -5.92 8.96
C HIS A 67 24.32 -5.01 7.78
N THR A 68 24.46 -3.72 8.03
CA THR A 68 24.90 -2.76 7.01
C THR A 68 26.28 -3.17 6.47
N PRO A 69 26.42 -3.39 5.14
CA PRO A 69 27.71 -3.77 4.55
C PRO A 69 28.78 -2.71 4.79
N ALA A 70 30.05 -3.12 4.72
CA ALA A 70 31.16 -2.18 4.76
C ALA A 70 31.07 -1.17 3.59
N PRO A 71 31.57 0.07 3.76
CA PRO A 71 31.54 1.07 2.69
C PRO A 71 32.12 0.56 1.35
N ASP A 72 33.19 -0.23 1.41
CA ASP A 72 33.81 -0.82 0.22
C ASP A 72 32.91 -1.85 -0.47
N ALA A 73 32.14 -2.64 0.29
CA ALA A 73 31.14 -3.56 -0.27
C ALA A 73 30.00 -2.80 -0.96
N ILE A 74 29.61 -1.63 -0.45
CA ILE A 74 28.60 -0.78 -1.10
C ILE A 74 29.15 -0.24 -2.43
N THR A 75 30.39 0.24 -2.46
CA THR A 75 31.07 0.64 -3.70
C THR A 75 31.20 -0.52 -4.68
N ALA A 76 31.52 -1.73 -4.21
CA ALA A 76 31.58 -2.93 -5.03
C ALA A 76 30.22 -3.26 -5.66
N ALA A 77 29.14 -3.16 -4.89
CA ALA A 77 27.77 -3.37 -5.38
C ALA A 77 27.37 -2.36 -6.46
N VAL A 78 27.70 -1.07 -6.27
CA VAL A 78 27.48 -0.03 -7.30
C VAL A 78 28.26 -0.34 -8.57
N ARG A 79 29.52 -0.75 -8.45
CA ARG A 79 30.35 -1.13 -9.61
C ARG A 79 29.79 -2.34 -10.34
N ALA A 80 29.39 -3.37 -9.60
CA ALA A 80 28.82 -4.58 -10.18
C ALA A 80 27.46 -4.31 -10.84
N GLY A 81 26.61 -3.50 -10.20
CA GLY A 81 25.34 -3.05 -10.78
C GLY A 81 25.52 -2.22 -12.04
N TYR A 82 26.47 -1.29 -12.05
CA TYR A 82 26.78 -0.51 -13.25
C TYR A 82 27.30 -1.37 -14.40
N ALA A 83 28.15 -2.36 -14.11
CA ALA A 83 28.62 -3.31 -15.11
C ALA A 83 27.45 -4.12 -15.70
N GLN A 84 26.58 -4.65 -14.84
CA GLN A 84 25.39 -5.40 -15.30
C GLN A 84 24.43 -4.51 -16.09
N ALA A 85 24.19 -3.27 -15.65
CA ALA A 85 23.34 -2.32 -16.36
C ALA A 85 23.86 -2.02 -17.77
N ARG A 86 25.18 -2.01 -17.98
CA ARG A 86 25.77 -1.84 -19.32
C ARG A 86 25.55 -3.05 -20.21
N GLU A 87 25.64 -4.26 -19.65
CA GLU A 87 25.33 -5.50 -20.38
C GLU A 87 23.86 -5.54 -20.81
N ASP A 88 22.97 -5.05 -19.94
CA ASP A 88 21.53 -5.02 -20.17
C ASP A 88 21.06 -3.80 -20.98
N ASN A 89 21.98 -2.91 -21.41
CA ASN A 89 21.68 -1.65 -22.07
C ASN A 89 20.66 -0.79 -21.28
N ALA A 90 20.95 -0.61 -19.99
CA ALA A 90 20.12 0.04 -18.99
C ALA A 90 20.93 0.95 -18.04
N ALA A 91 22.14 1.36 -18.45
CA ALA A 91 23.09 2.09 -17.62
C ALA A 91 22.82 3.59 -17.57
N HIS A 92 21.69 3.98 -16.97
CA HIS A 92 21.29 5.38 -16.82
C HIS A 92 21.14 5.76 -15.34
N ASP A 93 20.21 5.13 -14.63
CA ASP A 93 19.99 5.35 -13.20
C ASP A 93 20.23 4.06 -12.42
N LEU A 94 20.87 4.17 -11.25
CA LEU A 94 21.19 3.04 -10.39
C LEU A 94 20.75 3.31 -8.94
N PHE A 95 20.07 2.35 -8.34
CA PHE A 95 19.61 2.39 -6.96
C PHE A 95 20.20 1.23 -6.17
N VAL A 96 20.73 1.53 -4.98
CA VAL A 96 21.22 0.52 -4.04
C VAL A 96 20.47 0.68 -2.73
N ALA A 97 19.72 -0.34 -2.32
CA ALA A 97 19.06 -0.35 -1.03
C ALA A 97 19.87 -1.16 -0.03
N GLY A 98 20.34 -0.51 1.04
CA GLY A 98 20.98 -1.17 2.16
C GLY A 98 20.02 -2.09 2.90
N PRO A 99 20.52 -3.11 3.60
CA PRO A 99 19.70 -4.13 4.26
C PRO A 99 19.15 -3.63 5.60
N LEU A 100 18.41 -2.53 5.61
CA LEU A 100 17.80 -2.05 6.85
C LEU A 100 16.63 -2.95 7.25
N ARG A 101 16.60 -3.33 8.55
CA ARG A 101 15.60 -4.04 9.40
C ARG A 101 14.63 -5.04 8.74
N VAL A 102 13.97 -4.67 7.65
CA VAL A 102 13.14 -5.49 6.77
C VAL A 102 13.19 -4.83 5.37
N PRO A 103 13.62 -5.53 4.30
CA PRO A 103 13.72 -6.99 4.16
C PRO A 103 15.01 -7.67 4.64
N GLN A 104 16.02 -6.98 5.21
CA GLN A 104 17.37 -7.56 5.41
C GLN A 104 17.95 -8.17 4.12
N ARG A 105 17.66 -7.52 3.00
CA ARG A 105 18.20 -7.81 1.68
C ARG A 105 18.99 -6.61 1.22
N PHE A 106 20.13 -6.85 0.61
CA PHE A 106 20.92 -5.81 -0.04
C PHE A 106 20.60 -5.87 -1.53
N THR A 107 19.91 -4.86 -2.06
CA THR A 107 19.47 -4.86 -3.46
C THR A 107 20.18 -3.80 -4.28
N VAL A 108 20.40 -4.12 -5.55
CA VAL A 108 20.92 -3.22 -6.57
C VAL A 108 19.96 -3.27 -7.74
N SER A 109 19.31 -2.16 -8.05
CA SER A 109 18.48 -2.02 -9.24
C SER A 109 19.00 -0.94 -10.16
N TYR A 110 18.70 -1.08 -11.44
CA TYR A 110 19.04 -0.12 -12.49
C TYR A 110 17.89 -0.02 -13.46
N HIS A 111 17.75 1.17 -14.06
CA HIS A 111 16.70 1.46 -15.02
C HIS A 111 17.19 2.52 -16.01
N ASP A 112 16.73 2.40 -17.25
CA ASP A 112 16.93 3.38 -18.30
C ASP A 112 15.58 3.79 -18.89
N HIS A 113 15.29 5.08 -18.78
CA HIS A 113 14.03 5.65 -19.22
C HIS A 113 13.87 5.72 -20.74
N GLU A 114 14.97 5.73 -21.50
CA GLU A 114 14.95 5.79 -22.95
C GLU A 114 14.72 4.41 -23.57
N THR A 115 15.42 3.39 -23.06
CA THR A 115 15.30 2.02 -23.54
C THR A 115 14.13 1.28 -22.89
N GLY A 116 13.71 1.72 -21.69
CA GLY A 116 12.75 1.03 -20.84
C GLY A 116 13.32 -0.21 -20.16
N ASN A 117 14.62 -0.48 -20.32
CA ASN A 117 15.27 -1.65 -19.74
C ASN A 117 15.54 -1.44 -18.25
N GLU A 118 15.37 -2.50 -17.47
CA GLU A 118 15.61 -2.48 -16.04
C GLU A 118 16.02 -3.86 -15.50
N GLY A 119 16.63 -3.84 -14.33
CA GLY A 119 16.97 -5.06 -13.61
C GLY A 119 17.14 -4.79 -12.13
N GLU A 120 16.86 -5.81 -11.34
CA GLU A 120 17.09 -5.80 -9.89
C GLU A 120 17.79 -7.09 -9.47
N TRP A 121 18.80 -6.93 -8.63
CA TRP A 121 19.67 -7.99 -8.14
C TRP A 121 19.80 -7.90 -6.63
N LEU A 122 19.94 -9.07 -6.03
CA LEU A 122 20.37 -9.26 -4.65
C LEU A 122 21.89 -9.34 -4.64
N ALA A 123 22.49 -8.57 -3.75
CA ALA A 123 23.91 -8.56 -3.48
C ALA A 123 24.23 -9.23 -2.13
N ASP A 124 25.40 -9.83 -2.03
CA ASP A 124 25.93 -10.37 -0.77
C ASP A 124 26.58 -9.28 0.10
N GLU A 125 27.05 -9.67 1.29
CA GLU A 125 27.72 -8.76 2.24
C GLU A 125 29.02 -8.12 1.70
N ASN A 126 29.58 -8.68 0.62
CA ASN A 126 30.79 -8.19 -0.05
C ASN A 126 30.47 -7.34 -1.29
N GLY A 127 29.19 -7.11 -1.60
CA GLY A 127 28.75 -6.32 -2.75
C GLY A 127 28.78 -7.07 -4.08
N ARG A 128 28.82 -8.40 -4.08
CA ARG A 128 28.71 -9.19 -5.31
C ARG A 128 27.25 -9.42 -5.63
N LEU A 129 26.84 -9.23 -6.89
CA LEU A 129 25.52 -9.65 -7.35
C LEU A 129 25.46 -11.18 -7.37
N VAL A 130 24.50 -11.75 -6.66
CA VAL A 130 24.43 -13.21 -6.42
C VAL A 130 23.16 -13.83 -6.98
N MET A 131 22.05 -13.10 -7.01
CA MET A 131 20.76 -13.62 -7.46
C MET A 131 19.92 -12.48 -8.03
N ARG A 132 19.21 -12.72 -9.14
CA ARG A 132 18.25 -11.75 -9.65
C ARG A 132 17.03 -11.68 -8.71
N MET A 133 16.61 -10.48 -8.36
CA MET A 133 15.38 -10.28 -7.59
C MET A 133 14.20 -10.65 -8.49
N SER A 134 13.29 -11.48 -7.97
CA SER A 134 12.10 -11.89 -8.70
C SER A 134 10.97 -12.11 -7.70
N ALA A 135 10.02 -11.20 -7.67
CA ALA A 135 8.85 -11.30 -6.81
C ALA A 135 7.58 -10.87 -7.55
N PRO A 136 7.26 -11.58 -8.65
CA PRO A 136 6.21 -11.16 -9.59
C PRO A 136 4.82 -11.04 -8.95
N TRP A 137 4.51 -11.83 -7.92
CA TRP A 137 3.24 -11.71 -7.21
C TRP A 137 3.20 -10.49 -6.30
N SER A 138 4.27 -10.23 -5.57
CA SER A 138 4.42 -9.04 -4.72
C SER A 138 4.34 -7.77 -5.56
N GLU A 139 5.07 -7.73 -6.67
CA GLU A 139 5.03 -6.65 -7.66
C GLU A 139 3.61 -6.47 -8.22
N PHE A 140 2.94 -7.57 -8.57
CA PHE A 140 1.55 -7.54 -9.02
C PHE A 140 0.62 -6.89 -7.99
N ILE A 141 0.70 -7.28 -6.72
CA ILE A 141 -0.13 -6.69 -5.65
C ILE A 141 0.19 -5.19 -5.46
N ALA A 142 1.47 -4.82 -5.52
CA ALA A 142 1.91 -3.44 -5.41
C ALA A 142 1.36 -2.58 -6.56
N GLU A 143 1.46 -3.06 -7.80
CA GLU A 143 0.93 -2.37 -8.97
C GLU A 143 -0.59 -2.27 -8.97
N LEU A 144 -1.29 -3.33 -8.53
CA LEU A 144 -2.74 -3.28 -8.36
C LEU A 144 -3.14 -2.16 -7.39
N HIS A 145 -2.39 -1.97 -6.30
CA HIS A 145 -2.63 -0.90 -5.34
C HIS A 145 -2.29 0.49 -5.89
N MET A 146 -1.12 0.65 -6.50
CA MET A 146 -0.60 1.96 -6.92
C MET A 146 -1.25 2.48 -8.20
N GLN A 147 -1.55 1.58 -9.15
CA GLN A 147 -1.95 1.96 -10.50
C GLN A 147 -3.03 1.06 -11.12
N LEU A 148 -3.53 0.04 -10.40
CA LEU A 148 -4.57 -0.89 -10.87
C LEU A 148 -4.16 -1.66 -12.16
N HIS A 149 -2.86 -1.82 -12.40
CA HIS A 149 -2.28 -2.29 -13.67
C HIS A 149 -2.72 -1.50 -14.92
N LEU A 150 -3.15 -0.25 -14.73
CA LEU A 150 -3.36 0.70 -15.82
C LEU A 150 -2.02 1.37 -16.18
N PRO A 151 -1.92 2.02 -17.35
CA PRO A 151 -0.77 2.84 -17.68
C PRO A 151 -0.42 3.80 -16.54
N ARG A 152 0.84 3.74 -16.09
CA ARG A 152 1.33 4.28 -14.80
C ARG A 152 0.74 5.65 -14.43
N THR A 153 0.83 6.62 -15.33
CA THR A 153 0.32 7.98 -15.11
C THR A 153 -1.18 8.01 -14.79
N TRP A 154 -1.99 7.33 -15.60
CA TRP A 154 -3.44 7.31 -15.43
C TRP A 154 -3.87 6.49 -14.22
N GLY A 155 -3.20 5.36 -13.97
CA GLY A 155 -3.43 4.53 -12.80
C GLY A 155 -3.17 5.28 -11.50
N LEU A 156 -2.02 5.97 -11.39
CA LEU A 156 -1.68 6.79 -10.24
C LEU A 156 -2.71 7.89 -9.99
N TYR A 157 -3.19 8.56 -11.05
CA TYR A 157 -4.23 9.60 -10.90
C TYR A 157 -5.55 9.01 -10.42
N LEU A 158 -5.97 7.88 -10.96
CA LEU A 158 -7.21 7.23 -10.55
C LEU A 158 -7.16 6.79 -9.08
N VAL A 159 -6.06 6.18 -8.65
CA VAL A 159 -5.85 5.79 -7.24
C VAL A 159 -5.73 7.02 -6.34
N GLY A 160 -5.01 8.06 -6.77
CA GLY A 160 -4.89 9.31 -6.03
C GLY A 160 -6.24 10.01 -5.82
N LEU A 161 -7.07 10.11 -6.87
CA LEU A 161 -8.44 10.61 -6.78
C LEU A 161 -9.34 9.74 -5.90
N THR A 162 -9.11 8.43 -5.87
CA THR A 162 -9.78 7.52 -4.93
C THR A 162 -9.42 7.86 -3.48
N GLY A 163 -8.16 8.22 -3.22
CA GLY A 163 -7.73 8.76 -1.92
C GLY A 163 -8.47 10.04 -1.54
N VAL A 164 -8.67 10.97 -2.48
CA VAL A 164 -9.46 12.20 -2.25
C VAL A 164 -10.93 11.89 -1.97
N ALA A 165 -11.53 10.97 -2.72
CA ALA A 165 -12.91 10.53 -2.52
C ALA A 165 -13.09 9.86 -1.14
N LEU A 166 -12.14 9.01 -0.74
CA LEU A 166 -12.13 8.40 0.58
C LEU A 166 -11.99 9.45 1.69
N PHE A 167 -11.06 10.39 1.58
CA PHE A 167 -10.90 11.46 2.56
C PHE A 167 -12.16 12.33 2.70
N SER A 168 -12.79 12.67 1.57
CA SER A 168 -14.06 13.40 1.53
C SER A 168 -15.20 12.59 2.18
N SER A 169 -15.22 11.28 1.97
CA SER A 169 -16.15 10.36 2.62
C SER A 169 -15.95 10.29 4.13
N LEU A 170 -14.69 10.31 4.61
CA LEU A 170 -14.37 10.35 6.05
C LEU A 170 -14.85 11.65 6.71
N ILE A 171 -14.62 12.81 6.08
CA ILE A 171 -15.09 14.11 6.58
C ILE A 171 -16.61 14.13 6.67
N SER A 172 -17.29 13.78 5.58
CA SER A 172 -18.76 13.75 5.55
C SER A 172 -19.35 12.73 6.53
N GLY A 173 -18.71 11.57 6.70
CA GLY A 173 -19.07 10.57 7.71
C GLY A 173 -18.97 11.10 9.13
N LEU A 174 -17.85 11.74 9.49
CA LEU A 174 -17.62 12.33 10.81
C LEU A 174 -18.65 13.43 11.12
N LEU A 175 -18.91 14.31 10.15
CA LEU A 175 -19.88 15.41 10.29
C LEU A 175 -21.34 14.92 10.31
N SER A 176 -21.62 13.72 9.79
CA SER A 176 -22.95 13.11 9.82
C SER A 176 -23.33 12.50 11.17
N HIS A 177 -22.37 12.32 12.09
CA HIS A 177 -22.61 11.64 13.36
C HIS A 177 -22.06 12.45 14.56
N PRO A 178 -22.77 13.50 15.02
CA PRO A 178 -22.24 14.44 16.04
C PRO A 178 -21.92 13.81 17.40
N ARG A 179 -22.40 12.58 17.66
CA ARG A 179 -22.16 11.81 18.88
C ARG A 179 -21.26 10.59 18.68
N ILE A 180 -20.58 10.49 17.53
CA ILE A 180 -19.85 9.28 17.12
C ILE A 180 -18.87 8.76 18.17
N PHE A 181 -18.18 9.65 18.89
CA PHE A 181 -17.23 9.26 19.94
C PHE A 181 -17.90 8.71 21.20
N LYS A 182 -19.13 9.12 21.53
CA LYS A 182 -19.87 8.56 22.67
C LYS A 182 -20.45 7.19 22.33
N ASP A 183 -20.88 7.01 21.10
CA ASP A 183 -21.54 5.78 20.65
C ASP A 183 -20.52 4.68 20.24
N ALA A 184 -19.29 5.06 19.89
CA ALA A 184 -18.23 4.13 19.48
C ALA A 184 -17.77 3.14 20.56
N PHE A 185 -17.96 3.45 21.84
CA PHE A 185 -17.52 2.60 22.96
C PHE A 185 -18.62 1.70 23.55
N ALA A 186 -19.87 1.81 23.08
CA ALA A 186 -20.96 0.96 23.55
C ALA A 186 -21.08 -0.31 22.69
N LEU A 187 -20.53 -1.45 23.13
CA LEU A 187 -20.60 -2.72 22.40
C LEU A 187 -22.01 -3.34 22.47
N ARG A 188 -22.78 -3.38 21.37
CA ARG A 188 -24.11 -4.02 21.31
C ARG A 188 -24.11 -5.23 20.38
N TRP A 189 -23.93 -6.42 20.96
CA TRP A 189 -24.10 -7.67 20.24
C TRP A 189 -25.54 -8.18 20.33
N GLY A 190 -26.14 -8.49 19.18
CA GLY A 190 -27.54 -8.92 19.04
C GLY A 190 -28.39 -7.99 18.18
N GLY A 191 -29.50 -8.50 17.61
CA GLY A 191 -30.38 -7.74 16.71
C GLY A 191 -30.22 -8.11 15.23
N SER A 192 -30.86 -7.33 14.34
CA SER A 192 -30.85 -7.58 12.89
C SER A 192 -29.45 -7.44 12.27
N ARG A 193 -29.20 -8.13 11.15
CA ARG A 193 -27.92 -8.06 10.42
C ARG A 193 -27.50 -6.62 10.14
N ARG A 194 -28.45 -5.77 9.76
CA ARG A 194 -28.25 -4.32 9.56
C ARG A 194 -27.67 -3.61 10.76
N LEU A 195 -28.16 -3.92 11.96
CA LEU A 195 -27.65 -3.31 13.19
C LEU A 195 -26.21 -3.75 13.44
N GLN A 196 -25.89 -5.03 13.24
CA GLN A 196 -24.54 -5.56 13.41
C GLN A 196 -23.54 -4.96 12.41
N GLU A 197 -23.92 -4.86 11.13
CA GLU A 197 -23.07 -4.26 10.09
C GLU A 197 -22.87 -2.75 10.32
N ALA A 198 -23.94 -2.02 10.69
CA ALA A 198 -23.84 -0.60 11.02
C ALA A 198 -22.95 -0.35 12.24
N ASP A 199 -23.05 -1.22 13.23
CA ASP A 199 -22.26 -1.17 14.44
C ASP A 199 -20.77 -1.46 14.18
N LEU A 200 -20.47 -2.48 13.37
CA LEU A 200 -19.13 -2.79 12.88
C LEU A 200 -18.55 -1.62 12.07
N HIS A 201 -19.31 -1.11 11.09
CA HIS A 201 -18.93 0.02 10.24
C HIS A 201 -18.57 1.25 11.08
N ASN A 202 -19.44 1.63 12.02
CA ASN A 202 -19.23 2.80 12.87
C ASN A 202 -18.00 2.66 13.76
N ARG A 203 -17.81 1.50 14.41
CA ARG A 203 -16.66 1.32 15.33
C ARG A 203 -15.34 1.29 14.61
N LEU A 204 -15.22 0.49 13.56
CA LEU A 204 -13.98 0.42 12.78
C LEU A 204 -13.66 1.78 12.14
N SER A 205 -14.68 2.53 11.71
CA SER A 205 -14.49 3.89 11.20
C SER A 205 -13.92 4.84 12.26
N VAL A 206 -14.38 4.76 13.51
CA VAL A 206 -13.91 5.64 14.61
C VAL A 206 -12.55 5.22 15.15
N TRP A 207 -12.36 3.94 15.46
CA TRP A 207 -11.10 3.44 16.02
C TRP A 207 -9.95 3.56 15.03
N GLY A 208 -10.23 3.34 13.74
CA GLY A 208 -9.25 3.50 12.66
C GLY A 208 -9.14 4.94 12.13
N LEU A 209 -9.93 5.90 12.61
CA LEU A 209 -10.04 7.24 12.00
C LEU A 209 -8.69 7.95 11.80
N PRO A 210 -7.78 8.02 12.80
CA PRO A 210 -6.49 8.69 12.60
C PRO A 210 -5.69 8.06 11.47
N PHE A 211 -5.67 6.73 11.41
CA PHE A 211 -4.99 5.99 10.34
C PHE A 211 -5.68 6.22 8.99
N HIS A 212 -7.01 6.08 8.90
CA HIS A 212 -7.77 6.28 7.66
C HIS A 212 -7.54 7.67 7.05
N VAL A 213 -7.48 8.71 7.89
CA VAL A 213 -7.14 10.07 7.46
C VAL A 213 -5.73 10.12 6.90
N VAL A 214 -4.74 9.60 7.64
CA VAL A 214 -3.35 9.62 7.20
C VAL A 214 -3.18 8.88 5.88
N VAL A 215 -3.69 7.66 5.74
CA VAL A 215 -3.50 6.86 4.50
C VAL A 215 -4.27 7.41 3.30
N SER A 216 -5.47 7.97 3.50
CA SER A 216 -6.24 8.57 2.40
C SER A 216 -5.58 9.85 1.88
N VAL A 217 -5.10 10.72 2.77
CA VAL A 217 -4.39 11.95 2.40
C VAL A 217 -3.04 11.63 1.77
N THR A 218 -2.23 10.78 2.40
CA THR A 218 -0.91 10.41 1.85
C THR A 218 -1.04 9.68 0.52
N GLY A 219 -2.00 8.76 0.37
CA GLY A 219 -2.27 8.08 -0.91
C GLY A 219 -2.71 9.05 -2.01
N ALA A 220 -3.57 10.02 -1.68
CA ALA A 220 -3.96 11.07 -2.62
C ALA A 220 -2.76 11.92 -3.08
N LEU A 221 -1.91 12.34 -2.14
CA LEU A 221 -0.72 13.15 -2.45
C LEU A 221 0.32 12.37 -3.28
N LEU A 222 0.53 11.09 -2.99
CA LEU A 222 1.43 10.21 -3.74
C LEU A 222 0.92 9.98 -5.16
N GLY A 223 -0.36 9.60 -5.32
CA GLY A 223 -0.97 9.33 -6.62
C GLY A 223 -1.11 10.56 -7.51
N LEU A 224 -1.26 11.75 -6.92
CA LEU A 224 -1.39 13.03 -7.64
C LEU A 224 -0.08 13.84 -7.69
N SER A 225 1.03 13.27 -7.24
CA SER A 225 2.31 13.99 -7.07
C SER A 225 2.78 14.72 -8.35
N SER A 226 2.72 14.06 -9.52
CA SER A 226 3.15 14.68 -10.78
C SER A 226 2.24 15.83 -11.25
N LEU A 227 0.94 15.79 -10.91
CA LEU A 227 0.00 16.89 -11.14
C LEU A 227 0.26 18.04 -10.17
N ILE A 228 0.48 17.72 -8.89
CA ILE A 228 0.80 18.72 -7.86
C ILE A 228 2.08 19.47 -8.25
N VAL A 229 3.14 18.75 -8.65
CA VAL A 229 4.38 19.36 -9.13
C VAL A 229 4.14 20.17 -10.40
N GLY A 230 3.33 19.69 -11.34
CA GLY A 230 2.99 20.42 -12.56
C GLY A 230 2.26 21.73 -12.27
N VAL A 231 1.26 21.71 -11.38
CA VAL A 231 0.53 22.91 -10.95
C VAL A 231 1.45 23.87 -10.19
N LEU A 232 2.31 23.36 -9.31
CA LEU A 232 3.29 24.17 -8.60
C LEU A 232 4.27 24.86 -9.57
N ALA A 233 4.74 24.15 -10.58
CA ALA A 233 5.61 24.71 -11.61
C ALA A 233 4.94 25.88 -12.33
N LEU A 234 3.69 25.71 -12.75
CA LEU A 234 2.89 26.76 -13.40
C LEU A 234 2.60 27.93 -12.47
N ALA A 235 2.30 27.67 -11.20
CA ALA A 235 1.86 28.70 -10.25
C ALA A 235 3.00 29.49 -9.60
N ALA A 236 4.19 28.91 -9.46
CA ALA A 236 5.28 29.49 -8.66
C ALA A 236 6.64 29.54 -9.36
N TYR A 237 6.79 28.93 -10.54
CA TYR A 237 8.07 28.81 -11.23
C TYR A 237 7.98 29.08 -12.75
N ASP A 238 7.00 29.87 -13.20
CA ASP A 238 6.82 30.26 -14.61
C ASP A 238 6.74 29.06 -15.59
N GLY A 239 6.26 27.91 -15.11
CA GLY A 239 6.21 26.67 -15.88
C GLY A 239 7.50 25.83 -15.86
N ASP A 240 8.57 26.30 -15.20
CA ASP A 240 9.81 25.55 -15.04
C ASP A 240 9.65 24.39 -14.05
N ARG A 241 9.40 23.21 -14.61
CA ARG A 241 9.24 21.97 -13.86
C ARG A 241 10.55 21.51 -13.20
N ALA A 242 11.70 21.74 -13.83
CA ALA A 242 12.99 21.32 -13.30
C ALA A 242 13.32 22.09 -12.01
N LYS A 243 13.04 23.39 -11.99
CA LYS A 243 13.16 24.23 -10.81
C LYS A 243 12.20 23.82 -9.69
N ALA A 244 10.94 23.52 -10.03
CA ALA A 244 9.96 23.03 -9.05
C ALA A 244 10.39 21.70 -8.42
N VAL A 245 10.91 20.76 -9.22
CA VAL A 245 11.46 19.49 -8.76
C VAL A 245 12.70 19.73 -7.89
N GLY A 246 13.62 20.60 -8.32
CA GLY A 246 14.83 20.92 -7.58
C GLY A 246 14.58 21.47 -6.18
N VAL A 247 13.55 22.31 -6.03
CA VAL A 247 13.14 22.84 -4.72
C VAL A 247 12.53 21.75 -3.83
N LEU A 248 11.89 20.73 -4.40
CA LEU A 248 11.22 19.69 -3.61
C LEU A 248 12.13 18.49 -3.27
N PHE A 249 13.01 18.11 -4.19
CA PHE A 249 13.79 16.87 -4.13
C PHE A 249 15.31 17.08 -4.08
N GLY A 250 15.78 18.32 -4.17
CA GLY A 250 17.20 18.65 -4.21
C GLY A 250 17.76 18.71 -5.64
N PRO A 251 19.08 18.96 -5.79
CA PRO A 251 19.70 19.08 -7.11
C PRO A 251 19.59 17.77 -7.88
N GLY A 252 19.15 17.87 -9.15
CA GLY A 252 19.14 16.77 -10.11
C GLY A 252 20.47 16.67 -10.87
N PRO A 253 20.59 15.68 -11.78
CA PRO A 253 21.80 15.48 -12.58
C PRO A 253 22.11 16.69 -13.47
N GLY A 254 23.38 16.89 -13.76
CA GLY A 254 23.86 17.85 -14.74
C GLY A 254 23.60 17.39 -16.17
N ALA A 255 23.58 18.34 -17.12
CA ALA A 255 23.33 18.05 -18.53
C ALA A 255 24.54 17.47 -19.30
N ASP A 256 25.71 17.36 -18.65
CA ASP A 256 26.91 16.81 -19.28
C ASP A 256 26.90 15.28 -19.20
N GLU A 257 26.58 14.64 -20.31
CA GLU A 257 26.51 13.18 -20.42
C GLU A 257 27.84 12.54 -20.87
N SER A 258 28.93 13.32 -20.92
CA SER A 258 30.25 12.77 -21.25
C SER A 258 30.69 11.72 -20.24
N THR A 259 31.39 10.69 -20.72
CA THR A 259 31.81 9.56 -19.88
C THR A 259 32.72 10.00 -18.73
N ALA A 260 32.39 9.57 -17.53
CA ALA A 260 33.15 9.79 -16.31
C ALA A 260 33.32 8.49 -15.51
N THR A 261 34.17 8.53 -14.48
CA THR A 261 34.31 7.41 -13.55
C THR A 261 33.07 7.31 -12.66
N ILE A 262 32.72 6.08 -12.26
CA ILE A 262 31.66 5.87 -11.26
C ILE A 262 32.04 6.52 -9.91
N PRO A 263 31.07 6.94 -9.09
CA PRO A 263 31.35 7.67 -7.86
C PRO A 263 32.02 6.78 -6.80
N ASP A 264 32.95 7.35 -6.03
CA ASP A 264 33.53 6.70 -4.85
C ASP A 264 32.58 6.82 -3.64
N VAL A 265 31.69 5.83 -3.53
CA VAL A 265 30.67 5.78 -2.48
C VAL A 265 31.29 5.60 -1.09
N ALA A 266 32.43 4.92 -0.99
CA ALA A 266 33.10 4.71 0.29
C ALA A 266 33.65 6.04 0.84
N ALA A 267 34.25 6.86 -0.01
CA ALA A 267 34.69 8.21 0.35
C ALA A 267 33.51 9.11 0.76
N MET A 268 32.37 9.02 0.07
CA MET A 268 31.15 9.76 0.42
C MET A 268 30.59 9.31 1.78
N ILE A 269 30.54 7.99 2.06
CA ILE A 269 30.10 7.47 3.36
C ILE A 269 31.05 7.95 4.47
N ALA A 270 32.36 7.94 4.25
CA ALA A 270 33.35 8.45 5.20
C ALA A 270 33.15 9.96 5.46
N ASN A 271 32.87 10.73 4.41
CA ASN A 271 32.54 12.15 4.52
C ASN A 271 31.31 12.39 5.42
N VAL A 272 30.24 11.60 5.27
CA VAL A 272 29.07 11.71 6.14
C VAL A 272 29.38 11.26 7.56
N LYS A 273 30.08 10.13 7.76
CA LYS A 273 30.42 9.63 9.10
C LYS A 273 31.33 10.59 9.88
N GLY A 274 32.18 11.37 9.21
CA GLY A 274 32.95 12.43 9.84
C GLY A 274 32.09 13.54 10.47
N ARG A 275 30.84 13.72 9.99
CA ARG A 275 29.87 14.71 10.48
C ARG A 275 28.83 14.10 11.42
N ALA A 276 28.42 12.87 11.12
CA ALA A 276 27.43 12.11 11.86
C ALA A 276 27.96 10.69 12.11
N PRO A 277 28.76 10.48 13.18
CA PRO A 277 29.44 9.20 13.43
C PRO A 277 28.50 8.00 13.57
N ASP A 278 27.31 8.22 14.13
CA ASP A 278 26.31 7.17 14.34
C ASP A 278 25.44 6.90 13.11
N ALA A 279 25.66 7.60 11.99
CA ALA A 279 24.85 7.43 10.80
C ALA A 279 25.19 6.13 10.06
N GLU A 280 24.16 5.35 9.76
CA GLU A 280 24.24 4.10 9.02
C GLU A 280 23.74 4.28 7.58
N PHE A 281 24.38 3.60 6.63
CA PHE A 281 23.92 3.60 5.25
C PHE A 281 22.52 2.99 5.14
N SER A 282 21.62 3.70 4.46
CA SER A 282 20.25 3.28 4.19
C SER A 282 20.06 2.90 2.74
N ASN A 283 20.39 3.82 1.84
CA ASN A 283 20.18 3.65 0.41
C ASN A 283 21.03 4.65 -0.38
N LEU A 284 21.21 4.37 -1.66
CA LEU A 284 21.91 5.20 -2.63
C LEU A 284 21.06 5.29 -3.89
N PHE A 285 20.94 6.47 -4.47
CA PHE A 285 20.41 6.66 -5.82
C PHE A 285 21.43 7.47 -6.62
N VAL A 286 21.93 6.90 -7.71
CA VAL A 286 22.88 7.54 -8.62
C VAL A 286 22.15 7.80 -9.93
N GLN A 287 21.94 9.08 -10.23
CA GLN A 287 21.32 9.52 -11.47
C GLN A 287 22.40 9.76 -12.53
N HIS A 288 22.12 9.35 -13.77
CA HIS A 288 23.04 9.47 -14.91
C HIS A 288 24.40 8.84 -14.62
N ILE A 289 24.42 7.64 -14.03
CA ILE A 289 25.63 6.98 -13.54
C ILE A 289 26.70 6.83 -14.64
N GLY A 290 27.95 7.17 -14.31
CA GLY A 290 29.07 7.08 -15.27
C GLY A 290 29.15 8.25 -16.25
N THR A 291 28.40 9.33 -16.02
CA THR A 291 28.52 10.60 -16.75
C THR A 291 29.14 11.70 -15.89
N ALA A 292 29.66 12.76 -16.51
CA ALA A 292 30.17 13.93 -15.80
C ALA A 292 29.07 14.67 -15.01
N GLY A 293 27.82 14.60 -15.46
CA GLY A 293 26.62 15.16 -14.84
C GLY A 293 26.04 14.32 -13.71
N GLN A 294 26.62 13.16 -13.37
CA GLN A 294 26.06 12.25 -12.39
C GLN A 294 25.90 12.87 -10.99
N VAL A 295 24.80 12.54 -10.32
CA VAL A 295 24.50 13.00 -8.96
C VAL A 295 24.15 11.81 -8.08
N VAL A 296 24.71 11.81 -6.88
CA VAL A 296 24.51 10.77 -5.88
C VAL A 296 23.64 11.29 -4.76
N GLN A 297 22.48 10.68 -4.56
CA GLN A 297 21.61 10.89 -3.41
C GLN A 297 21.84 9.74 -2.41
N MET A 298 22.42 10.06 -1.27
CA MET A 298 22.78 9.08 -0.24
C MET A 298 21.88 9.24 0.98
N GLY A 299 21.05 8.24 1.24
CA GLY A 299 20.27 8.13 2.47
C GLY A 299 21.13 7.57 3.61
N MET A 300 21.25 8.33 4.69
CA MET A 300 21.93 7.90 5.92
C MET A 300 20.98 7.97 7.11
N ARG A 301 20.80 6.86 7.82
CA ARG A 301 19.88 6.75 8.95
C ARG A 301 20.63 6.96 10.26
N ALA A 302 20.14 7.89 11.09
CA ALA A 302 20.63 8.04 12.46
C ALA A 302 19.76 7.22 13.43
N PRO A 303 20.35 6.47 14.38
CA PRO A 303 19.62 5.81 15.46
C PRO A 303 18.69 6.78 16.21
N GLY A 304 17.49 6.31 16.56
CA GLY A 304 16.52 7.09 17.36
C GLY A 304 15.71 8.16 16.63
N ARG A 305 15.90 8.37 15.31
CA ARG A 305 15.07 9.29 14.52
C ARG A 305 13.92 8.56 13.80
N ILE A 306 12.75 9.19 13.77
CA ILE A 306 11.55 8.69 13.05
C ILE A 306 11.73 8.84 11.54
N ALA A 307 12.46 9.87 11.09
CA ALA A 307 12.76 10.06 9.66
C ALA A 307 13.57 8.88 9.10
N PHE A 308 13.16 8.41 7.91
CA PHE A 308 13.70 7.20 7.27
C PHE A 308 15.22 7.26 7.11
N SER A 309 15.70 8.38 6.57
CA SER A 309 17.11 8.74 6.43
C SER A 309 17.26 10.25 6.24
N SER A 310 18.44 10.77 6.57
CA SER A 310 18.94 12.07 6.12
C SER A 310 19.55 11.88 4.74
N THR A 311 19.00 12.55 3.72
CA THR A 311 19.53 12.48 2.34
C THR A 311 20.62 13.52 2.15
N TYR A 312 21.81 13.06 1.78
CA TYR A 312 22.95 13.86 1.37
C TYR A 312 23.04 13.82 -0.16
N HIS A 313 23.34 14.95 -0.79
CA HIS A 313 23.56 15.00 -2.24
C HIS A 313 25.03 15.25 -2.52
N PHE A 314 25.63 14.46 -3.40
CA PHE A 314 27.00 14.62 -3.87
C PHE A 314 27.02 14.70 -5.39
N SER A 315 27.98 15.43 -5.95
CA SER A 315 28.36 15.29 -7.36
C SER A 315 29.20 14.02 -7.56
N GLY A 316 29.34 13.58 -8.82
CA GLY A 316 30.11 12.38 -9.17
C GLY A 316 31.56 12.35 -8.69
N ASP A 317 32.18 13.52 -8.52
CA ASP A 317 33.55 13.69 -8.01
C ASP A 317 33.66 13.65 -6.47
N GLY A 318 32.54 13.46 -5.76
CA GLY A 318 32.54 13.38 -4.29
C GLY A 318 32.32 14.70 -3.57
N LYS A 319 32.11 15.81 -4.27
CA LYS A 319 31.80 17.10 -3.61
C LYS A 319 30.36 17.09 -3.06
N LEU A 320 30.23 17.42 -1.77
CA LEU A 320 28.93 17.53 -1.11
C LEU A 320 28.18 18.77 -1.63
N LEU A 321 27.00 18.54 -2.19
CA LEU A 321 26.09 19.57 -2.73
C LEU A 321 25.05 20.00 -1.70
N VAL A 322 24.49 19.05 -0.95
CA VAL A 322 23.46 19.33 0.07
C VAL A 322 23.76 18.54 1.34
N ASP A 323 23.88 19.26 2.45
CA ASP A 323 23.90 18.70 3.80
C ASP A 323 22.52 18.86 4.46
N PRO A 324 21.81 17.76 4.77
CA PRO A 324 20.50 17.83 5.41
C PRO A 324 20.51 18.44 6.81
N ALA A 325 21.66 18.55 7.48
CA ALA A 325 21.77 19.20 8.79
C ALA A 325 21.73 20.73 8.69
N THR A 326 22.16 21.30 7.57
CA THR A 326 22.21 22.76 7.35
C THR A 326 21.19 23.24 6.33
N ALA A 327 20.65 22.35 5.50
CA ALA A 327 19.59 22.66 4.56
C ALA A 327 18.31 23.07 5.31
N GLN A 328 17.89 24.33 5.15
CA GLN A 328 16.58 24.79 5.58
C GLN A 328 15.51 24.02 4.82
N ARG A 329 14.83 23.09 5.50
CA ARG A 329 13.71 22.37 4.89
C ARG A 329 12.46 23.24 4.90
N GLY A 330 11.99 23.61 3.72
CA GLY A 330 10.66 24.20 3.57
C GLY A 330 9.57 23.21 3.98
N ALA A 331 8.37 23.72 4.34
CA ALA A 331 7.24 22.88 4.75
C ALA A 331 6.88 21.80 3.70
N GLY A 332 7.01 22.11 2.41
CA GLY A 332 6.77 21.16 1.32
C GLY A 332 7.72 19.96 1.33
N GLN A 333 9.02 20.19 1.51
CA GLN A 333 10.02 19.12 1.63
C GLN A 333 9.77 18.24 2.87
N TRP A 334 9.33 18.85 3.98
CA TRP A 334 8.97 18.09 5.19
C TRP A 334 7.75 17.19 4.96
N ILE A 335 6.70 17.73 4.33
CA ILE A 335 5.50 16.96 3.97
C ILE A 335 5.88 15.79 3.07
N LEU A 336 6.62 16.04 1.98
CA LEU A 336 7.06 15.00 1.04
C LEU A 336 7.88 13.90 1.73
N GLY A 337 8.83 14.28 2.59
CA GLY A 337 9.63 13.33 3.35
C GLY A 337 8.83 12.51 4.37
N ALA A 338 7.66 12.99 4.81
CA ALA A 338 6.78 12.28 5.72
C ALA A 338 5.74 11.39 5.01
N LEU A 339 5.43 11.63 3.73
CA LEU A 339 4.38 10.91 3.01
C LEU A 339 4.62 9.41 2.97
N GLN A 340 5.78 8.98 2.49
CA GLN A 340 6.09 7.56 2.32
C GLN A 340 6.14 6.81 3.67
N PRO A 341 6.88 7.27 4.70
CA PRO A 341 6.89 6.58 6.00
C PRO A 341 5.50 6.46 6.63
N LEU A 342 4.69 7.52 6.55
CA LEU A 342 3.34 7.52 7.12
C LEU A 342 2.35 6.66 6.34
N HIS A 343 2.48 6.59 5.01
CA HIS A 343 1.62 5.76 4.17
C HIS A 343 1.94 4.27 4.33
N PHE A 344 3.23 3.92 4.30
CA PHE A 344 3.66 2.52 4.29
C PHE A 344 3.84 1.91 5.69
N GLY A 345 3.93 2.73 6.75
CA GLY A 345 4.12 2.25 8.12
C GLY A 345 5.53 1.74 8.42
N TRP A 346 6.52 2.11 7.59
CA TRP A 346 7.88 1.59 7.65
C TRP A 346 8.79 2.23 8.71
N PHE A 347 8.23 2.83 9.77
CA PHE A 347 9.00 3.50 10.83
C PHE A 347 9.12 2.69 12.14
N GLY A 348 8.25 1.69 12.37
CA GLY A 348 8.21 0.96 13.65
C GLY A 348 8.36 -0.55 13.57
N GLY A 349 8.87 -1.07 12.44
CA GLY A 349 9.10 -2.51 12.24
C GLY A 349 7.80 -3.33 12.22
N MET A 350 7.91 -4.64 12.53
CA MET A 350 6.77 -5.55 12.42
C MET A 350 5.55 -5.19 13.26
N PRO A 351 5.65 -4.72 14.52
CA PRO A 351 4.45 -4.34 15.28
C PRO A 351 3.62 -3.25 14.59
N ILE A 352 4.29 -2.23 14.04
CA ILE A 352 3.60 -1.16 13.29
C ILE A 352 3.08 -1.68 11.94
N LYS A 353 3.83 -2.50 11.21
CA LYS A 353 3.33 -3.13 9.99
C LYS A 353 2.07 -3.98 10.23
N VAL A 354 2.07 -4.81 11.28
CA VAL A 354 0.88 -5.61 11.63
C VAL A 354 -0.30 -4.72 11.97
N LEU A 355 -0.09 -3.65 12.74
CA LEU A 355 -1.13 -2.66 13.03
C LEU A 355 -1.66 -2.01 11.74
N TYR A 356 -0.77 -1.57 10.84
CA TYR A 356 -1.12 -0.99 9.54
C TYR A 356 -1.92 -1.96 8.68
N GLY A 357 -1.51 -3.24 8.62
CA GLY A 357 -2.22 -4.29 7.91
C GLY A 357 -3.63 -4.52 8.47
N VAL A 358 -3.77 -4.59 9.79
CA VAL A 358 -5.08 -4.74 10.47
C VAL A 358 -5.98 -3.54 10.23
N LEU A 359 -5.45 -2.31 10.32
CA LEU A 359 -6.23 -1.09 10.07
C LEU A 359 -6.58 -0.93 8.58
N GLY A 360 -5.71 -1.34 7.66
CA GLY A 360 -6.01 -1.40 6.22
C GLY A 360 -7.12 -2.41 5.90
N LEU A 361 -7.07 -3.61 6.50
CA LEU A 361 -8.16 -4.59 6.45
C LEU A 361 -9.46 -4.06 7.07
N ALA A 362 -9.38 -3.34 8.19
CA ALA A 362 -10.53 -2.69 8.80
C ALA A 362 -11.17 -1.67 7.84
N LEU A 363 -10.38 -0.89 7.11
CA LEU A 363 -10.88 0.04 6.10
C LEU A 363 -11.57 -0.68 4.92
N ALA A 364 -11.03 -1.82 4.47
CA ALA A 364 -11.69 -2.66 3.48
C ALA A 364 -13.04 -3.20 4.01
N ILE A 365 -13.10 -3.63 5.27
CA ILE A 365 -14.33 -4.10 5.93
C ILE A 365 -15.35 -2.95 6.09
N VAL A 366 -14.92 -1.74 6.44
CA VAL A 366 -15.77 -0.54 6.53
C VAL A 366 -16.37 -0.22 5.17
N THR A 367 -15.57 -0.27 4.11
CA THR A 367 -16.03 -0.05 2.73
C THR A 367 -17.03 -1.14 2.31
N HIS A 368 -16.72 -2.40 2.60
CA HIS A 368 -17.61 -3.53 2.32
C HIS A 368 -18.95 -3.42 3.05
N SER A 369 -18.93 -3.17 4.35
CA SER A 369 -20.11 -3.05 5.21
C SER A 369 -20.97 -1.85 4.86
N GLY A 370 -20.38 -0.73 4.41
CA GLY A 370 -21.13 0.45 3.96
C GLY A 370 -22.14 0.14 2.84
N VAL A 371 -21.72 -0.62 1.83
CA VAL A 371 -22.60 -1.06 0.73
C VAL A 371 -23.61 -2.11 1.19
N VAL A 372 -23.22 -3.03 2.09
CA VAL A 372 -24.14 -4.01 2.69
C VAL A 372 -25.26 -3.31 3.45
N ILE A 373 -24.94 -2.32 4.29
CA ILE A 373 -25.93 -1.51 5.02
C ILE A 373 -26.89 -0.82 4.05
N TRP A 374 -26.37 -0.28 2.94
CA TRP A 374 -27.19 0.38 1.93
C TRP A 374 -28.15 -0.60 1.23
N LEU A 375 -27.67 -1.79 0.85
CA LEU A 375 -28.48 -2.86 0.26
C LEU A 375 -29.58 -3.32 1.22
N GLU A 376 -29.24 -3.54 2.49
CA GLU A 376 -30.19 -3.96 3.52
C GLU A 376 -31.23 -2.87 3.86
N ARG A 377 -30.82 -1.61 3.88
CA ARG A 377 -31.75 -0.48 4.03
C ARG A 377 -32.74 -0.43 2.87
N ARG A 378 -32.29 -0.63 1.64
CA ARG A 378 -33.14 -0.69 0.45
C ARG A 378 -34.15 -1.83 0.53
N ARG A 379 -33.70 -3.01 0.95
CA ARG A 379 -34.57 -4.17 1.17
C ARG A 379 -35.63 -3.89 2.25
N ALA A 380 -35.24 -3.30 3.38
CA ALA A 380 -36.18 -2.92 4.45
C ALA A 380 -37.20 -1.84 4.02
N GLN A 381 -36.88 -1.05 2.99
CA GLN A 381 -37.78 -0.08 2.37
C GLN A 381 -38.65 -0.68 1.25
N GLY A 382 -38.69 -2.01 1.11
CA GLY A 382 -39.46 -2.69 0.07
C GLY A 382 -38.85 -2.58 -1.34
N ARG A 383 -37.57 -2.19 -1.45
CA ARG A 383 -36.86 -2.02 -2.73
C ARG A 383 -35.64 -2.96 -2.82
N PRO A 384 -35.81 -4.29 -2.72
CA PRO A 384 -34.69 -5.23 -2.76
C PRO A 384 -33.95 -5.15 -4.10
N ALA A 385 -32.64 -5.39 -4.07
CA ALA A 385 -31.78 -5.32 -5.23
C ALA A 385 -30.93 -6.61 -5.37
N PRO A 386 -31.56 -7.78 -5.58
CA PRO A 386 -30.87 -9.08 -5.49
C PRO A 386 -29.72 -9.23 -6.51
N LYS A 387 -29.84 -8.61 -7.69
CA LYS A 387 -28.75 -8.58 -8.68
C LYS A 387 -27.53 -7.81 -8.15
N TRP A 388 -27.76 -6.66 -7.50
CA TRP A 388 -26.69 -5.85 -6.91
C TRP A 388 -26.07 -6.52 -5.67
N GLU A 389 -26.85 -7.28 -4.90
CA GLU A 389 -26.30 -8.10 -3.81
C GLU A 389 -25.30 -9.14 -4.33
N LYS A 390 -25.62 -9.80 -5.45
CA LYS A 390 -24.70 -10.74 -6.13
C LYS A 390 -23.46 -10.03 -6.69
N VAL A 391 -23.64 -8.93 -7.41
CA VAL A 391 -22.52 -8.14 -7.94
C VAL A 391 -21.59 -7.70 -6.82
N TRP A 392 -22.13 -7.19 -5.70
CA TRP A 392 -21.31 -6.80 -4.56
C TRP A 392 -20.61 -7.99 -3.90
N ALA A 393 -21.28 -9.14 -3.80
CA ALA A 393 -20.64 -10.37 -3.33
C ALA A 393 -19.46 -10.79 -4.22
N VAL A 394 -19.58 -10.64 -5.55
CA VAL A 394 -18.47 -10.88 -6.49
C VAL A 394 -17.34 -9.87 -6.25
N VAL A 395 -17.63 -8.57 -6.21
CA VAL A 395 -16.61 -7.53 -5.97
C VAL A 395 -15.86 -7.78 -4.66
N GLY A 396 -16.59 -8.09 -3.59
CA GLY A 396 -16.02 -8.33 -2.26
C GLY A 396 -15.18 -9.62 -2.18
N TRP A 397 -15.77 -10.74 -2.57
CA TRP A 397 -15.24 -12.07 -2.25
C TRP A 397 -14.46 -12.74 -3.39
N SER A 398 -14.42 -12.14 -4.58
CA SER A 398 -13.49 -12.59 -5.63
C SER A 398 -12.05 -12.15 -5.39
N GLN A 399 -11.80 -11.10 -4.60
CA GLN A 399 -10.44 -10.59 -4.39
C GLN A 399 -9.52 -11.62 -3.70
N PRO A 400 -9.90 -12.26 -2.58
CA PRO A 400 -9.04 -13.27 -1.97
C PRO A 400 -8.84 -14.50 -2.87
N LEU A 401 -9.86 -14.86 -3.66
CA LEU A 401 -9.75 -15.91 -4.68
C LEU A 401 -8.73 -15.53 -5.75
N ALA A 402 -8.82 -14.30 -6.27
CA ALA A 402 -7.92 -13.79 -7.30
C ALA A 402 -6.48 -13.69 -6.78
N PHE A 403 -6.26 -13.28 -5.53
CA PHE A 403 -4.93 -13.29 -4.93
C PHE A 403 -4.37 -14.70 -4.76
N GLY A 404 -5.18 -15.68 -4.36
CA GLY A 404 -4.76 -17.08 -4.30
C GLY A 404 -4.42 -17.66 -5.67
N THR A 405 -5.25 -17.41 -6.70
CA THR A 405 -5.00 -17.92 -8.05
C THR A 405 -3.81 -17.22 -8.71
N THR A 406 -3.62 -15.92 -8.53
CA THR A 406 -2.43 -15.23 -9.05
C THR A 406 -1.17 -15.63 -8.31
N ALA A 407 -1.23 -15.93 -7.00
CA ALA A 407 -0.07 -16.46 -6.27
C ALA A 407 0.40 -17.80 -6.86
N ILE A 408 -0.55 -18.72 -7.14
CA ILE A 408 -0.24 -20.01 -7.78
C ILE A 408 0.40 -19.79 -9.15
N VAL A 409 -0.17 -18.91 -9.97
CA VAL A 409 0.37 -18.62 -11.32
C VAL A 409 1.73 -17.97 -11.24
N ALA A 410 1.95 -17.05 -10.30
CA ALA A 410 3.25 -16.39 -10.11
C ALA A 410 4.35 -17.39 -9.75
N LEU A 411 4.05 -18.31 -8.82
CA LEU A 411 4.97 -19.36 -8.41
C LEU A 411 5.33 -20.34 -9.54
N LEU A 412 4.37 -20.65 -10.42
CA LEU A 412 4.56 -21.65 -11.49
C LEU A 412 5.08 -21.05 -12.81
N TYR A 413 4.72 -19.81 -13.12
CA TYR A 413 4.89 -19.20 -14.45
C TYR A 413 5.52 -17.79 -14.41
N GLY A 414 5.90 -17.30 -13.23
CA GLY A 414 6.45 -15.96 -13.04
C GLY A 414 5.43 -14.86 -13.29
N ALA A 415 5.87 -13.70 -13.80
CA ALA A 415 5.00 -12.55 -14.09
C ALA A 415 3.96 -12.81 -15.21
N ASN A 416 4.15 -13.88 -15.98
CA ASN A 416 3.29 -14.18 -17.12
C ASN A 416 1.85 -14.44 -16.68
N PHE A 417 0.90 -13.87 -17.41
CA PHE A 417 -0.54 -14.08 -17.24
C PHE A 417 -1.15 -13.59 -15.91
N LEU A 418 -0.43 -12.92 -15.01
CA LEU A 418 -1.00 -12.51 -13.71
C LEU A 418 -2.24 -11.61 -13.84
N VAL A 419 -2.17 -10.57 -14.68
CA VAL A 419 -3.31 -9.70 -14.96
C VAL A 419 -4.45 -10.47 -15.63
N ALA A 420 -4.14 -11.35 -16.58
CA ALA A 420 -5.15 -12.18 -17.25
C ALA A 420 -5.85 -13.14 -16.27
N THR A 421 -5.10 -13.80 -15.39
CA THR A 421 -5.61 -14.68 -14.33
C THR A 421 -6.48 -13.92 -13.34
N TYR A 422 -6.07 -12.71 -12.93
CA TYR A 422 -6.85 -11.87 -12.05
C TYR A 422 -8.20 -11.49 -12.68
N LEU A 423 -8.20 -11.00 -13.92
CA LEU A 423 -9.40 -10.63 -14.65
C LEU A 423 -10.31 -11.85 -14.93
N ALA A 424 -9.72 -12.98 -15.33
CA ALA A 424 -10.45 -14.23 -15.55
C ALA A 424 -11.10 -14.73 -14.25
N THR A 425 -10.41 -14.63 -13.12
CA THR A 425 -10.94 -15.03 -11.81
C THR A 425 -12.15 -14.18 -11.42
N ILE A 426 -12.09 -12.86 -11.62
CA ILE A 426 -13.23 -11.96 -11.38
C ILE A 426 -14.39 -12.27 -12.34
N LEU A 427 -14.11 -12.47 -13.62
CA LEU A 427 -15.12 -12.81 -14.62
C LEU A 427 -15.82 -14.14 -14.28
N MET A 428 -15.06 -15.18 -13.96
CA MET A 428 -15.61 -16.50 -13.58
C MET A 428 -16.38 -16.44 -12.26
N SER A 429 -15.98 -15.57 -11.33
CA SER A 429 -16.76 -15.28 -10.12
C SER A 429 -18.12 -14.65 -10.46
N GLY A 430 -18.17 -13.78 -11.47
CA GLY A 430 -19.40 -13.22 -12.03
C GLY A 430 -20.29 -14.28 -12.68
N VAL A 431 -19.71 -15.19 -13.46
CA VAL A 431 -20.41 -16.33 -14.07
C VAL A 431 -21.00 -17.24 -12.98
N LEU A 432 -20.21 -17.60 -11.96
CA LEU A 432 -20.69 -18.37 -10.81
C LEU A 432 -21.90 -17.71 -10.14
N ALA A 433 -21.88 -16.38 -9.99
CA ALA A 433 -22.98 -15.65 -9.38
C ALA A 433 -24.32 -15.81 -10.15
N LEU A 434 -24.28 -16.05 -11.46
CA LEU A 434 -25.47 -16.34 -12.26
C LEU A 434 -26.16 -17.64 -11.84
N PHE A 435 -25.40 -18.63 -11.37
CA PHE A 435 -25.90 -19.96 -11.00
C PHE A 435 -26.26 -20.11 -9.51
N THR A 436 -25.91 -19.14 -8.66
CA THR A 436 -26.27 -19.15 -7.23
C THR A 436 -27.67 -18.58 -6.97
N SER A 437 -28.29 -18.90 -5.83
CA SER A 437 -29.65 -18.43 -5.51
C SER A 437 -29.72 -16.92 -5.21
N ASP A 438 -28.76 -16.41 -4.45
CA ASP A 438 -28.72 -15.03 -3.96
C ASP A 438 -27.27 -14.59 -3.66
N GLY A 439 -27.08 -13.32 -3.28
CA GLY A 439 -25.74 -12.80 -2.96
C GLY A 439 -25.07 -13.45 -1.75
N VAL A 440 -25.84 -14.03 -0.81
CA VAL A 440 -25.26 -14.76 0.32
C VAL A 440 -24.71 -16.10 -0.15
N ALA A 441 -25.42 -16.82 -1.00
CA ALA A 441 -24.94 -18.04 -1.64
C ALA A 441 -23.71 -17.76 -2.51
N THR A 442 -23.71 -16.68 -3.30
CA THR A 442 -22.53 -16.23 -4.05
C THR A 442 -21.33 -16.00 -3.12
N ALA A 443 -21.51 -15.20 -2.06
CA ALA A 443 -20.45 -14.89 -1.10
C ALA A 443 -19.90 -16.17 -0.43
N ARG A 444 -20.76 -17.11 -0.03
CA ARG A 444 -20.32 -18.38 0.58
C ARG A 444 -19.49 -19.22 -0.39
N ALA A 445 -19.94 -19.35 -1.63
CA ALA A 445 -19.21 -20.10 -2.66
C ALA A 445 -17.83 -19.48 -2.92
N LEU A 446 -17.77 -18.16 -3.11
CA LEU A 446 -16.51 -17.45 -3.34
C LEU A 446 -15.57 -17.48 -2.14
N ARG A 447 -16.08 -17.45 -0.91
CA ARG A 447 -15.28 -17.62 0.29
C ARG A 447 -14.67 -19.02 0.40
N MET A 448 -15.44 -20.06 0.04
CA MET A 448 -14.91 -21.43 0.00
C MET A 448 -13.83 -21.57 -1.06
N LEU A 449 -14.08 -21.11 -2.28
CA LEU A 449 -13.10 -21.13 -3.36
C LEU A 449 -11.84 -20.33 -2.99
N SER A 450 -12.01 -19.17 -2.36
CA SER A 450 -10.89 -18.38 -1.85
C SER A 450 -10.05 -19.17 -0.85
N ALA A 451 -10.68 -19.82 0.14
CA ALA A 451 -9.96 -20.63 1.12
C ALA A 451 -9.18 -21.77 0.45
N LEU A 452 -9.80 -22.46 -0.51
CA LEU A 452 -9.14 -23.53 -1.27
C LEU A 452 -7.97 -23.00 -2.12
N ALA A 453 -8.14 -21.85 -2.78
CA ALA A 453 -7.08 -21.24 -3.59
C ALA A 453 -5.89 -20.78 -2.74
N LEU A 454 -6.14 -20.22 -1.55
CA LEU A 454 -5.08 -19.85 -0.62
C LEU A 454 -4.33 -21.07 -0.08
N LEU A 455 -5.04 -22.16 0.27
CA LEU A 455 -4.41 -23.42 0.67
C LEU A 455 -3.62 -24.05 -0.48
N ALA A 456 -4.14 -23.96 -1.71
CA ALA A 456 -3.42 -24.41 -2.91
C ALA A 456 -2.18 -23.56 -3.17
N ALA A 457 -2.21 -22.24 -2.94
CA ALA A 457 -1.03 -21.37 -3.04
C ALA A 457 0.07 -21.80 -2.05
N VAL A 458 -0.28 -22.09 -0.79
CA VAL A 458 0.66 -22.63 0.21
C VAL A 458 1.17 -24.00 -0.23
N GLY A 459 0.29 -24.88 -0.71
CA GLY A 459 0.69 -26.20 -1.23
C GLY A 459 1.68 -26.10 -2.39
N THR A 460 1.45 -25.19 -3.34
CA THR A 460 2.34 -24.90 -4.47
C THR A 460 3.66 -24.32 -4.00
N HIS A 461 3.64 -23.37 -3.06
CA HIS A 461 4.85 -22.79 -2.48
C HIS A 461 5.72 -23.86 -1.83
N LEU A 462 5.14 -24.67 -0.96
CA LEU A 462 5.85 -25.78 -0.33
C LEU A 462 6.33 -26.79 -1.35
N HIS A 463 5.55 -27.12 -2.38
CA HIS A 463 5.97 -28.04 -3.44
C HIS A 463 7.24 -27.56 -4.16
N ILE A 464 7.34 -26.27 -4.45
CA ILE A 464 8.48 -25.66 -5.16
C ILE A 464 9.69 -25.51 -4.23
N TRP A 465 9.47 -25.02 -3.00
CA TRP A 465 10.54 -24.58 -2.13
C TRP A 465 10.91 -25.57 -1.02
N TRP A 466 10.25 -26.73 -0.93
CA TRP A 466 10.55 -27.74 0.09
C TRP A 466 12.04 -28.10 0.10
N GLY A 467 12.67 -28.02 1.28
CA GLY A 467 14.10 -28.28 1.45
C GLY A 467 15.03 -27.15 0.99
N GLN A 468 14.51 -26.09 0.36
CA GLN A 468 15.28 -24.92 -0.11
C GLN A 468 14.97 -23.63 0.68
N ILE A 469 13.96 -23.65 1.56
CA ILE A 469 13.62 -22.50 2.41
C ILE A 469 14.74 -22.25 3.42
N THR A 470 15.51 -21.18 3.20
CA THR A 470 16.53 -20.68 4.14
C THR A 470 16.05 -19.49 4.95
N ASP A 471 15.04 -18.77 4.45
CA ASP A 471 14.43 -17.63 5.13
C ASP A 471 13.18 -18.07 5.92
N PRO A 472 13.18 -17.99 7.27
CA PRO A 472 12.03 -18.38 8.08
C PRO A 472 10.78 -17.52 7.84
N MET A 473 10.89 -16.36 7.19
CA MET A 473 9.74 -15.54 6.83
C MET A 473 8.76 -16.28 5.93
N ALA A 474 9.24 -17.18 5.07
CA ALA A 474 8.39 -17.99 4.21
C ALA A 474 7.36 -18.79 5.03
N TRP A 475 7.79 -19.44 6.10
CA TRP A 475 6.91 -20.19 7.00
C TRP A 475 5.89 -19.30 7.71
N TYR A 476 6.28 -18.09 8.13
CA TYR A 476 5.36 -17.16 8.76
C TYR A 476 4.27 -16.69 7.79
N VAL A 477 4.64 -16.44 6.52
CA VAL A 477 3.69 -16.09 5.47
C VAL A 477 2.76 -17.27 5.17
N ASP A 478 3.27 -18.50 5.03
CA ASP A 478 2.43 -19.69 4.85
C ASP A 478 1.40 -19.86 5.97
N VAL A 479 1.84 -19.75 7.23
CA VAL A 479 0.94 -19.83 8.39
C VAL A 479 -0.11 -18.72 8.34
N ALA A 480 0.27 -17.50 8.00
CA ALA A 480 -0.67 -16.38 7.87
C ALA A 480 -1.71 -16.63 6.75
N VAL A 481 -1.30 -17.19 5.62
CA VAL A 481 -2.19 -17.55 4.50
C VAL A 481 -3.15 -18.68 4.90
N VAL A 482 -2.67 -19.70 5.62
CA VAL A 482 -3.52 -20.78 6.17
C VAL A 482 -4.55 -20.22 7.15
N LEU A 483 -4.14 -19.31 8.05
CA LEU A 483 -5.06 -18.66 8.98
C LEU A 483 -6.10 -17.81 8.25
N ALA A 484 -5.71 -17.09 7.20
CA ALA A 484 -6.63 -16.33 6.36
C ALA A 484 -7.65 -17.27 5.67
N ALA A 485 -7.20 -18.41 5.13
CA ALA A 485 -8.08 -19.42 4.57
C ALA A 485 -9.08 -19.97 5.60
N ALA A 486 -8.62 -20.24 6.83
CA ALA A 486 -9.49 -20.68 7.92
C ALA A 486 -10.55 -19.63 8.29
N VAL A 487 -10.19 -18.35 8.37
CA VAL A 487 -11.13 -17.24 8.62
C VAL A 487 -12.17 -17.13 7.50
N LEU A 488 -11.76 -17.32 6.25
CA LEU A 488 -12.68 -17.31 5.10
C LEU A 488 -13.68 -18.47 5.18
N ALA A 489 -13.24 -19.66 5.57
CA ALA A 489 -14.05 -20.86 5.71
C ALA A 489 -14.89 -20.91 7.00
N ALA A 490 -14.50 -20.22 8.08
CA ALA A 490 -15.12 -20.36 9.41
C ALA A 490 -16.65 -20.17 9.43
N PRO A 491 -17.26 -19.16 8.76
CA PRO A 491 -18.71 -19.01 8.75
C PRO A 491 -19.47 -20.13 8.01
N LEU A 492 -18.77 -20.92 7.19
CA LEU A 492 -19.32 -22.07 6.48
C LEU A 492 -19.36 -23.30 7.39
N LEU A 493 -18.34 -23.45 8.24
CA LEU A 493 -18.19 -24.58 9.17
C LEU A 493 -19.02 -24.43 10.45
N MET A 494 -19.22 -23.20 10.93
CA MET A 494 -19.89 -22.94 12.21
C MET A 494 -21.42 -23.11 12.17
N GLY A 495 -22.02 -23.51 11.04
CA GLY A 495 -23.42 -23.93 10.96
C GLY A 495 -24.47 -22.92 11.41
N ARG A 496 -24.09 -21.68 11.76
CA ARG A 496 -25.03 -20.61 12.10
C ARG A 496 -25.78 -20.25 10.84
N GLY A 497 -26.95 -20.89 10.70
CA GLY A 497 -27.92 -20.55 9.68
C GLY A 497 -28.07 -19.04 9.70
N TYR A 498 -27.65 -18.40 8.60
CA TYR A 498 -28.17 -17.07 8.30
C TYR A 498 -29.68 -17.15 8.47
N PRO A 499 -30.32 -16.25 9.24
CA PRO A 499 -31.76 -16.27 9.37
C PRO A 499 -32.35 -16.36 7.97
N ARG A 500 -33.02 -17.48 7.66
CA ARG A 500 -33.75 -17.59 6.41
C ARG A 500 -34.72 -16.41 6.39
N PRO A 501 -34.82 -15.66 5.28
CA PRO A 501 -35.82 -14.61 5.20
C PRO A 501 -37.16 -15.24 5.54
N ALA A 502 -37.90 -14.62 6.48
CA ALA A 502 -39.29 -14.95 6.68
C ALA A 502 -39.96 -14.82 5.32
N VAL A 503 -40.33 -15.96 4.74
CA VAL A 503 -41.15 -15.99 3.54
C VAL A 503 -42.45 -15.34 3.97
N ALA A 504 -42.72 -14.13 3.46
CA ALA A 504 -44.07 -13.60 3.51
C ALA A 504 -44.93 -14.62 2.76
N SER A 505 -45.70 -15.40 3.52
CA SER A 505 -46.71 -16.27 2.96
C SER A 505 -47.78 -15.36 2.33
N PRO A 506 -48.33 -15.74 1.17
CA PRO A 506 -49.22 -14.89 0.37
C PRO A 506 -50.43 -14.37 1.14
#